data_AF-A0A2H9P036-F1
#
_entry.id   AF-A0A2H9P036-F1
#
_cell.length_a   1.000
_cell.length_b   1.000
_cell.length_c   1.000
_cell.angle_alpha   90.00
_cell.angle_beta   90.00
_cell.angle_gamma   90.00
#
_symmetry.space_group_name_H-M   'P 1'
#
loop_
_entity.id
_entity.type
_entity.pdbx_description
1 polymer ?
#
loop_
_entity_poly.entity_id
_entity_poly.type
_entity_poly.pdbx_seq_one_letter_code
_entity_poly.pdbx_strand_id
1 'polypeptide(L)' 'MMMFFVTGIIGIIVGLYVAPPQASLLITFMGVINISLGGFFGWIFLNQTPQSDNKRKKKRNDN' A
#
# COMPACT_ATOMS: atom_id res chain seq x y z
N MET A 1 -1.29 -3.58 3.29
CA MET A 1 0.12 -3.14 3.16
C MET A 1 1.04 -4.26 2.78
N MET A 2 1.17 -5.31 3.58
CA MET A 2 2.12 -6.41 3.33
C MET A 2 1.99 -7.04 1.93
N MET A 3 0.75 -7.26 1.46
CA MET A 3 0.51 -7.78 0.11
C MET A 3 1.06 -6.88 -1.01
N PHE A 4 1.00 -5.54 -0.87
CA PHE A 4 1.56 -4.65 -1.90
C PHE A 4 3.08 -4.80 -2.04
N PHE A 5 3.78 -4.98 -0.91
CA PHE A 5 5.23 -5.19 -0.91
C PHE A 5 5.61 -6.59 -1.41
N VAL A 6 4.93 -7.64 -0.94
CA VAL A 6 5.21 -9.02 -1.35
C VAL A 6 4.95 -9.18 -2.85
N THR A 7 3.78 -8.77 -3.34
CA THR A 7 3.44 -8.88 -4.76
C THR A 7 4.29 -7.96 -5.63
N GLY A 8 4.70 -6.80 -5.11
CA GLY A 8 5.62 -5.89 -5.80
C GLY A 8 7.02 -6.48 -5.98
N ILE A 9 7.60 -7.07 -4.93
CA ILE A 9 8.92 -7.73 -4.99
C ILE A 9 8.87 -8.94 -5.93
N ILE A 10 7.85 -9.78 -5.80
CA ILE A 10 7.67 -10.94 -6.69
C ILE A 10 7.48 -10.48 -8.14
N GLY A 11 6.68 -9.43 -8.38
CA GLY A 11 6.47 -8.86 -9.71
C GLY A 11 7.76 -8.36 -10.37
N ILE A 12 8.67 -7.75 -9.61
CA ILE A 12 9.99 -7.33 -10.11
C ILE A 12 10.86 -8.54 -10.45
N ILE A 13 10.90 -9.56 -9.57
CA ILE A 13 11.68 -10.78 -9.81
C ILE A 13 11.17 -11.51 -11.06
N VAL A 14 9.86 -11.70 -11.17
CA VAL A 14 9.22 -12.34 -12.33
C VAL A 14 9.45 -11.50 -13.59
N GLY A 15 9.33 -10.17 -13.50
CA GLY A 15 9.57 -9.26 -14.60
C GLY A 15 11.00 -9.33 -15.15
N LEU A 16 12.01 -9.48 -14.30
CA LEU A 16 13.41 -9.57 -14.74
C LEU A 16 13.83 -10.97 -15.20
N TYR A 17 13.39 -12.02 -14.51
CA TYR A 17 13.96 -13.37 -14.68
C TYR A 17 13.06 -14.36 -15.44
N VAL A 18 11.75 -14.11 -15.49
CA VAL A 18 10.77 -15.09 -16.00
C VAL A 18 9.99 -14.54 -17.20
N ALA A 19 9.76 -13.23 -17.23
CA ALA A 19 8.96 -12.61 -18.27
C ALA A 19 9.69 -12.53 -19.63
N PRO A 20 8.99 -12.75 -20.75
CA PRO A 20 9.56 -12.55 -22.07
C PRO A 20 9.96 -11.07 -22.30
N PRO A 21 10.92 -10.78 -23.19
CA PRO A 21 11.52 -9.43 -23.33
C PRO A 21 10.50 -8.33 -23.62
N GLN A 22 9.42 -8.64 -24.34
CA GLN A 22 8.37 -7.66 -24.66
C GLN A 22 7.52 -7.28 -23.44
N ALA A 23 7.38 -8.16 -22.45
CA ALA A 23 6.55 -7.96 -21.27
C ALA A 23 7.38 -7.67 -19.99
N SER A 24 8.68 -7.96 -20.01
CA SER A 24 9.61 -7.78 -18.89
C SER A 24 9.56 -6.37 -18.31
N LEU A 25 9.66 -5.34 -19.17
CA LEU A 25 9.59 -3.95 -18.75
C LEU A 25 8.25 -3.62 -18.07
N LEU A 26 7.14 -4.06 -18.66
CA LEU A 26 5.80 -3.77 -18.16
C LEU A 26 5.53 -4.44 -16.82
N ILE A 27 5.91 -5.72 -16.67
CA ILE A 27 5.72 -6.48 -15.43
C ILE A 27 6.61 -5.93 -14.32
N THR A 28 7.86 -5.58 -14.63
CA THR A 28 8.78 -4.95 -13.69
C THR A 28 8.24 -3.59 -13.24
N PHE A 29 7.74 -2.77 -14.17
CA PHE A 29 7.16 -1.46 -13.85
C PHE A 29 5.91 -1.58 -12.98
N MET A 30 5.05 -2.57 -13.23
CA MET A 30 3.92 -2.90 -12.36
C MET A 30 4.36 -3.31 -10.95
N GLY A 31 5.45 -4.07 -10.82
CA GLY A 31 6.03 -4.40 -9.53
C GLY A 31 6.51 -3.16 -8.75
N VAL A 32 7.18 -2.23 -9.42
CA VAL A 32 7.63 -0.95 -8.84
C VAL A 32 6.44 -0.09 -8.39
N ILE A 33 5.39 0.00 -9.20
CA ILE A 33 4.15 0.71 -8.83
C ILE A 33 3.54 0.11 -7.55
N ASN A 34 3.49 -1.21 -7.43
CA ASN A 34 2.97 -1.89 -6.25
C ASN A 34 3.77 -1.58 -4.97
N ILE A 35 5.10 -1.56 -5.05
CA ILE A 35 5.96 -1.17 -3.91
C ILE A 35 5.73 0.30 -3.56
N SER A 36 5.62 1.18 -4.57
CA SER A 36 5.39 2.62 -4.38
C SER A 36 4.06 2.90 -3.68
N LEU A 37 2.99 2.22 -4.09
CA LEU A 37 1.69 2.25 -3.42
C LEU A 37 1.77 1.74 -1.98
N GLY A 38 2.47 0.62 -1.76
CA GLY A 38 2.72 0.10 -0.41
C GLY A 38 3.44 1.12 0.48
N GLY A 39 4.47 1.78 -0.04
CA GLY A 39 5.23 2.83 0.64
C GLY A 39 4.39 4.07 0.94
N PHE A 40 3.61 4.54 -0.05
CA PHE A 40 2.71 5.68 0.11
C PHE A 40 1.63 5.42 1.16
N PHE A 41 1.02 4.24 1.12
CA PHE A 41 0.04 3.85 2.12
C PHE A 41 0.66 3.62 3.51
N GLY A 42 1.90 3.11 3.59
CA GLY A 42 2.67 3.03 4.83
C GLY A 42 2.96 4.41 5.42
N TRP A 43 3.33 5.37 4.57
CA TRP A 43 3.51 6.75 4.98
C TRP A 43 2.21 7.37 5.49
N ILE A 44 1.09 7.19 4.77
CA ILE A 44 -0.23 7.61 5.25
C ILE A 44 -0.55 6.96 6.59
N PHE A 45 -0.33 5.66 6.76
CA PHE A 45 -0.60 4.96 8.01
C PHE A 45 0.19 5.54 9.19
N LEU A 46 1.45 5.92 8.98
CA LEU A 46 2.29 6.53 10.01
C LEU A 46 1.91 8.00 10.30
N ASN A 47 1.44 8.73 9.29
CA ASN A 47 1.03 10.14 9.41
C ASN A 47 -0.46 10.34 9.73
N GLN A 48 -1.22 9.27 9.91
CA GLN A 48 -2.57 9.36 10.45
C GLN A 48 -2.47 9.90 11.88
N THR A 49 -2.74 11.20 12.04
CA THR A 49 -3.05 11.73 13.37
C THR A 49 -4.23 10.92 13.90
N PRO A 50 -4.16 10.40 15.14
CA PRO A 50 -5.25 9.62 15.69
C PRO A 50 -6.50 10.47 15.58
N GLN A 51 -7.48 10.02 14.80
CA GLN A 51 -8.77 10.68 14.69
C GLN A 51 -9.28 10.74 16.12
N SER A 52 -9.22 11.94 16.71
CA SER A 52 -9.52 12.20 18.12
C SER A 52 -10.74 11.38 18.46
N ASP A 53 -10.52 10.36 19.29
CA ASP A 53 -11.54 9.39 19.65
C ASP A 53 -12.78 10.18 20.02
N ASN A 54 -13.83 10.02 19.20
CA ASN A 54 -14.83 11.04 18.98
C ASN A 54 -15.52 11.34 20.32
N LYS A 55 -15.04 12.36 21.06
CA LYS A 55 -15.64 12.86 22.31
C LYS A 55 -17.07 13.39 22.10
N ARG A 56 -17.61 13.25 20.88
CA ARG A 56 -19.00 13.46 20.52
C ARG A 56 -19.97 12.37 21.03
N LYS A 57 -19.50 11.36 21.78
CA LYS A 57 -20.36 10.47 22.60
C LYS A 57 -20.41 10.80 24.10
N LYS A 58 -20.05 12.03 24.51
CA LYS A 58 -20.30 12.51 25.89
C LYS A 58 -21.12 13.80 25.94
N LYS A 59 -22.21 13.86 25.18
CA LYS A 59 -23.36 14.70 25.55
C LYS A 59 -24.64 13.95 25.15
N ARG A 60 -25.53 13.82 26.13
CA ARG A 60 -26.97 13.58 25.98
C ARG A 60 -27.44 12.12 25.91
N ASN A 61 -27.50 11.49 27.08
CA ASN A 61 -28.75 10.94 27.61
C ASN A 61 -28.96 11.73 28.91
N ASP A 62 -29.70 12.85 28.90
CA ASP A 62 -31.16 12.99 29.01
C ASP A 62 -31.71 12.53 30.39
N ASN A 63 -32.24 13.55 31.10
CA ASN A 63 -33.11 13.58 32.30
C ASN A 63 -32.74 12.76 33.54
#